data_AF-A0A524D843-F1
#
_entry.id   AF-A0A524D843-F1
#
_cell.length_a   1.000
_cell.length_b   1.000
_cell.length_c   1.000
_cell.angle_alpha   90.00
_cell.angle_beta   90.00
_cell.angle_gamma   90.00
#
_symmetry.space_group_name_H-M   'P 1'
#
loop_
_entity.id
_entity.type
_entity.pdbx_description
1 polymer ?
#
loop_
_entity_poly.entity_id
_entity_poly.type
_entity_poly.pdbx_seq_one_letter_code
_entity_poly.pdbx_strand_id
1 'polypeptide(L)'
;MSEMERQNEIIIDITQFPHHLLLPSTNNIIKLRITNNSDKQKNLKLEASGQNLDVRLISLTEKTFSIPPKDNQVIEIGLVPKANGNGIIAINIEWFKKVQFTVKVQKIREHVPKKKLDKILNTYKFSSNLQIEPIKADKFSLELSNSEIKKLTKNISRIKEELKLKSSEEAIKTVELYKELDVCQKTLVKGCINNKEFDEALSIIKTFPNEENKKDFLRNVIRANFFIDFETMLQAIELIENIPDKQKLLETVFLDLMERKTDNALVLLEHIKQDNDFYVKALFHIARNYLKNNQIEKTESLLIKIVNLAIQNGIEKYNLLKDVIYTFAEIISPKKADEMIHLIKDHPLKEKVTKDLFDDIYIMADELREKIESELIGSYNYSINISIEEGNNITKFANTGGNISSNILEGQFNFESLLVSLFSHEFSLFPTIEHLYTDLANNSEKSLGYVIFPSQKSLKDDEKTVISTVLKKLVVNKSQANNMMLFNIDFIPYLGKPTLIIGADQRIGIQLKEKLQSFNQSVNISVNNDLFEGGKTIDYINNIFAGKRITPINLVFSYEFINQYDLFRDIFINII
;
A
#
# COMPACT_ATOMS: atom_id res chain seq x y z
N MET A 1 13.56 3.84 23.91
CA MET A 1 13.63 2.48 24.48
C MET A 1 14.86 1.79 23.94
N SER A 2 15.79 1.47 24.83
CA SER A 2 16.99 0.70 24.49
C SER A 2 16.61 -0.74 24.12
N GLU A 3 17.50 -1.44 23.42
CA GLU A 3 17.33 -2.85 23.02
C GLU A 3 17.18 -3.78 24.25
N MET A 4 17.85 -3.45 25.35
CA MET A 4 17.72 -4.12 26.65
C MET A 4 16.35 -3.94 27.33
N GLU A 5 15.67 -2.81 27.13
CA GLU A 5 14.32 -2.61 27.69
C GLU A 5 13.26 -3.45 26.97
N ARG A 6 13.49 -3.82 25.69
CA ARG A 6 12.55 -4.62 24.88
C ARG A 6 12.61 -6.12 25.19
N GLN A 7 13.77 -6.64 25.55
CA GLN A 7 13.96 -8.05 25.92
C GLN A 7 13.21 -8.46 27.21
N ASN A 8 12.68 -7.48 27.95
CA ASN A 8 11.91 -7.74 29.17
C ASN A 8 10.38 -7.77 28.96
N GLU A 9 9.85 -7.38 27.79
CA GLU A 9 8.40 -7.31 27.58
C GLU A 9 7.76 -8.66 27.28
N ILE A 10 8.42 -9.50 26.49
CA ILE A 10 7.98 -10.87 26.19
C ILE A 10 9.09 -11.84 26.60
N ILE A 11 8.78 -12.77 27.50
CA ILE A 11 9.67 -13.88 27.90
C ILE A 11 9.15 -15.17 27.26
N ILE A 12 10.05 -15.98 26.70
CA ILE A 12 9.73 -17.27 26.09
C ILE A 12 10.53 -18.35 26.80
N ASP A 13 9.83 -19.27 27.46
CA ASP A 13 10.41 -20.40 28.19
C ASP A 13 9.99 -21.72 27.58
N ILE A 14 10.92 -22.67 27.43
CA ILE A 14 10.59 -24.06 27.07
C ILE A 14 10.36 -24.84 28.35
N THR A 15 9.09 -25.12 28.65
CA THR A 15 8.71 -25.83 29.88
C THR A 15 8.73 -27.35 29.73
N GLN A 16 8.73 -27.84 28.49
CA GLN A 16 8.85 -29.28 28.19
C GLN A 16 9.53 -29.46 26.84
N PHE A 17 10.55 -30.32 26.80
CA PHE A 17 11.25 -30.74 25.60
C PHE A 17 11.44 -32.27 25.63
N PRO A 18 11.25 -32.99 24.52
CA PRO A 18 11.43 -34.43 24.53
C PRO A 18 12.92 -34.78 24.59
N HIS A 19 13.28 -35.64 25.56
CA HIS A 19 14.67 -36.11 25.75
C HIS A 19 14.86 -37.59 25.35
N HIS A 20 13.87 -38.17 24.69
CA HIS A 20 13.82 -39.55 24.22
C HIS A 20 13.84 -39.61 22.69
N LEU A 21 14.09 -40.81 22.14
CA LEU A 21 13.93 -41.09 20.72
C LEU A 21 12.49 -40.83 20.28
N LEU A 22 12.26 -39.91 19.34
CA LEU A 22 10.90 -39.63 18.88
C LEU A 22 10.41 -40.74 17.96
N LEU A 23 9.20 -41.21 18.20
CA LEU A 23 8.49 -42.19 17.36
C LEU A 23 7.14 -41.64 16.90
N PRO A 24 6.57 -42.10 15.76
CA PRO A 24 5.24 -41.69 15.31
C PRO A 24 4.13 -42.04 16.31
N SER A 25 4.21 -43.20 16.96
CA SER A 25 3.23 -43.68 17.95
C SER A 25 3.33 -43.02 19.34
N THR A 26 4.36 -42.22 19.60
CA THR A 26 4.53 -41.53 20.89
C THR A 26 4.04 -40.10 20.84
N ASN A 27 3.48 -39.62 21.94
CA ASN A 27 3.03 -38.23 22.05
C ASN A 27 4.22 -37.28 22.25
N ASN A 28 4.88 -36.88 21.17
CA ASN A 28 6.03 -35.99 21.22
C ASN A 28 5.56 -34.53 21.22
N ILE A 29 5.71 -33.86 22.36
CA ILE A 29 5.26 -32.47 22.54
C ILE A 29 6.42 -31.61 23.06
N ILE A 30 6.60 -30.44 22.45
CA ILE A 30 7.31 -29.31 23.03
C ILE A 30 6.27 -28.36 23.63
N LYS A 31 6.48 -27.91 24.87
CA LYS A 31 5.65 -26.89 25.50
C LYS A 31 6.44 -25.59 25.67
N LEU A 32 5.93 -24.52 25.09
CA LEU A 32 6.45 -23.18 25.20
C LEU A 32 5.53 -22.36 26.11
N ARG A 33 6.07 -21.67 27.09
CA ARG A 33 5.35 -20.64 27.85
C ARG A 33 5.83 -19.28 27.36
N ILE A 34 4.91 -18.49 26.84
CA ILE A 34 5.18 -17.12 26.42
C ILE A 34 4.49 -16.18 27.40
N THR A 35 5.26 -15.31 28.06
CA THR A 35 4.78 -14.40 29.10
C THR A 35 4.86 -12.97 28.62
N ASN A 36 3.76 -12.23 28.70
CA ASN A 36 3.69 -10.79 28.42
C ASN A 36 3.83 -9.99 29.72
N ASN A 37 5.02 -9.44 29.96
CA ASN A 37 5.31 -8.60 31.12
C ASN A 37 4.91 -7.13 30.91
N SER A 38 4.43 -6.74 29.73
CA SER A 38 4.03 -5.36 29.48
C SER A 38 2.64 -5.03 30.05
N ASP A 39 2.34 -3.73 30.15
CA ASP A 39 1.02 -3.24 30.58
C ASP A 39 -0.01 -3.20 29.44
N LYS A 40 0.34 -3.71 28.25
CA LYS A 40 -0.50 -3.69 27.05
C LYS A 40 -0.65 -5.10 26.48
N GLN A 41 -1.77 -5.36 25.81
CA GLN A 41 -1.94 -6.60 25.03
C GLN A 41 -0.89 -6.66 23.91
N LYS A 42 -0.35 -7.84 23.67
CA LYS A 42 0.66 -8.09 22.62
C LYS A 42 0.13 -9.11 21.64
N ASN A 43 0.31 -8.83 20.35
CA ASN A 43 -0.07 -9.71 19.25
C ASN A 43 1.18 -10.38 18.71
N LEU A 44 1.22 -11.70 18.78
CA LEU A 44 2.37 -12.50 18.39
C LEU A 44 1.98 -13.42 17.24
N LYS A 45 3.00 -13.87 16.51
CA LYS A 45 2.92 -14.92 15.51
C LYS A 45 3.95 -15.98 15.84
N LEU A 46 3.53 -17.23 15.89
CA LEU A 46 4.42 -18.37 16.03
C LEU A 46 4.43 -19.18 14.75
N GLU A 47 5.63 -19.42 14.25
CA GLU A 47 5.88 -20.34 13.16
C GLU A 47 6.78 -21.46 13.64
N ALA A 48 6.34 -22.70 13.44
CA ALA A 48 7.15 -23.87 13.71
C ALA A 48 7.22 -24.72 12.44
N SER A 49 8.42 -25.17 12.11
CA SER A 49 8.69 -26.00 10.93
C SER A 49 9.69 -27.10 11.28
N GLY A 50 9.61 -28.22 10.58
CA GLY A 50 10.50 -29.36 10.80
C GLY A 50 11.09 -29.89 9.51
N GLN A 51 12.33 -30.37 9.59
CA GLN A 51 12.97 -31.24 8.61
C GLN A 51 12.93 -32.67 9.13
N ASN A 52 12.55 -33.62 8.28
CA ASN A 52 12.30 -35.03 8.65
C ASN A 52 11.23 -35.23 9.75
N LEU A 53 10.48 -34.18 10.07
CA LEU A 53 9.45 -34.11 11.09
C LEU A 53 8.23 -33.38 10.54
N ASP A 54 7.04 -33.88 10.84
CA ASP A 54 5.81 -33.10 10.83
C ASP A 54 5.71 -32.30 12.12
N VAL A 55 5.43 -31.01 12.00
CA VAL A 55 5.27 -30.10 13.13
C VAL A 55 3.85 -29.55 13.11
N ARG A 56 3.15 -29.67 14.24
CA ARG A 56 1.75 -29.23 14.38
C ARG A 56 1.59 -28.37 15.63
N LEU A 57 0.95 -27.23 15.49
CA LEU A 57 0.52 -26.43 16.64
C LEU A 57 -0.76 -27.05 17.18
N ILE A 58 -0.70 -27.62 18.39
CA ILE A 58 -1.82 -28.37 18.99
C ILE A 58 -2.79 -27.40 19.67
N SER A 59 -2.25 -26.45 20.45
CA SER A 59 -3.05 -25.55 21.28
C SER A 59 -3.42 -24.23 20.60
N LEU A 60 -3.07 -24.05 19.31
CA LEU A 60 -3.36 -22.87 18.53
C LEU A 60 -4.06 -23.24 17.22
N THR A 61 -5.24 -22.67 16.98
CA THR A 61 -5.96 -22.80 15.71
C THR A 61 -5.38 -21.91 14.61
N GLU A 62 -4.81 -20.77 15.02
CA GLU A 62 -4.18 -19.79 14.14
C GLU A 62 -2.73 -19.56 14.58
N LYS A 63 -1.84 -19.28 13.62
CA LYS A 63 -0.43 -18.94 13.92
C LYS A 63 -0.29 -17.63 14.68
N THR A 64 -1.29 -16.77 14.62
CA THR A 64 -1.34 -15.47 15.28
C THR A 64 -2.23 -15.53 16.51
N PHE A 65 -1.77 -14.96 17.62
CA PHE A 65 -2.49 -14.97 18.88
C PHE A 65 -2.15 -13.72 19.71
N SER A 66 -2.96 -13.45 20.72
CA SER A 66 -2.80 -12.30 21.60
C SER A 66 -2.62 -12.73 23.04
N ILE A 67 -1.65 -12.12 23.73
CA ILE A 67 -1.45 -12.32 25.16
C ILE A 67 -1.86 -11.04 25.90
N PRO A 68 -2.81 -11.11 26.87
CA PRO A 68 -3.17 -9.98 27.72
C PRO A 68 -1.99 -9.41 28.51
N PRO A 69 -2.09 -8.17 29.04
CA PRO A 69 -1.09 -7.61 29.94
C PRO A 69 -0.86 -8.50 31.16
N LYS A 70 0.41 -8.66 31.57
CA LYS A 70 0.83 -9.43 32.76
C LYS A 70 0.33 -10.88 32.79
N ASP A 71 0.10 -11.47 31.63
CA ASP A 71 -0.41 -12.84 31.50
C ASP A 71 0.56 -13.71 30.69
N ASN A 72 0.32 -15.02 30.67
CA ASN A 72 1.09 -15.97 29.89
C ASN A 72 0.19 -16.92 29.10
N GLN A 73 0.74 -17.44 28.00
CA GLN A 73 0.10 -18.46 27.20
C GLN A 73 1.04 -19.64 27.02
N VAL A 74 0.52 -20.85 27.22
CA VAL A 74 1.24 -22.09 26.96
C VAL A 74 0.86 -22.61 25.57
N ILE A 75 1.87 -22.83 24.74
CA ILE A 75 1.73 -23.35 23.38
C ILE A 75 2.33 -24.75 23.32
N GLU A 76 1.54 -25.70 22.82
CA GLU A 76 1.95 -27.08 22.62
C GLU A 76 2.24 -27.33 21.14
N ILE A 77 3.44 -27.81 20.83
CA ILE A 77 3.90 -28.15 19.49
C ILE A 77 4.10 -29.66 19.42
N GLY A 78 3.28 -30.32 18.61
CA GLY A 78 3.36 -31.76 18.35
C GLY A 78 4.37 -32.08 17.25
N LEU A 79 5.15 -33.14 17.47
CA LEU A 79 6.18 -33.62 16.54
C LEU A 79 5.88 -35.05 16.09
N VAL A 80 5.89 -35.28 14.78
CA VAL A 80 5.71 -36.63 14.21
C VAL A 80 6.87 -36.93 13.28
N PRO A 81 7.74 -37.91 13.61
CA PRO A 81 8.80 -38.36 12.73
C PRO A 81 8.34 -38.79 11.34
N LYS A 82 9.10 -38.41 10.31
CA LYS A 82 8.92 -38.84 8.91
C LYS A 82 10.05 -39.71 8.36
N ALA A 83 11.21 -39.68 9.01
CA ALA A 83 12.37 -40.47 8.62
C ALA A 83 13.07 -41.02 9.87
N ASN A 84 14.03 -41.91 9.65
CA ASN A 84 15.01 -42.29 10.66
C ASN A 84 16.20 -41.34 10.60
N GLY A 85 16.81 -41.03 11.74
CA GLY A 85 18.03 -40.23 11.80
C GLY A 85 17.86 -38.96 12.60
N ASN A 86 18.38 -37.86 12.04
CA ASN A 86 18.27 -36.54 12.64
C ASN A 86 17.01 -35.79 12.15
N GLY A 87 16.25 -35.25 13.09
CA GLY A 87 15.14 -34.33 12.86
C GLY A 87 15.49 -32.94 13.35
N ILE A 88 15.24 -31.93 12.52
CA ILE A 88 15.47 -30.52 12.88
C ILE A 88 14.14 -29.84 13.09
N ILE A 89 13.99 -29.09 14.18
CA ILE A 89 12.85 -28.21 14.41
C ILE A 89 13.31 -26.76 14.53
N ALA A 90 12.65 -25.87 13.79
CA ALA A 90 12.81 -24.43 13.89
C ALA A 90 11.52 -23.82 14.44
N ILE A 91 11.62 -22.97 15.46
CA ILE A 91 10.52 -22.24 16.10
C ILE A 91 10.87 -20.75 16.07
N ASN A 92 10.07 -19.98 15.35
CA ASN A 92 10.19 -18.53 15.24
C ASN A 92 8.97 -17.86 15.87
N ILE A 93 9.22 -16.85 16.69
CA ILE A 93 8.19 -16.05 17.34
C ILE A 93 8.40 -14.59 16.95
N GLU A 94 7.40 -14.02 16.30
CA GLU A 94 7.38 -12.63 15.86
C GLU A 94 6.36 -11.83 16.67
N TRP A 95 6.64 -10.56 16.87
CA TRP A 95 5.75 -9.59 17.48
C TRP A 95 5.27 -8.58 16.45
N PHE A 96 3.96 -8.38 16.37
CA PHE A 96 3.36 -7.33 15.56
C PHE A 96 3.28 -6.00 16.31
N LYS A 97 4.00 -5.01 15.78
CA LYS A 97 4.03 -3.65 16.30
C LYS A 97 3.24 -2.71 15.40
N LYS A 98 2.35 -1.93 16.01
CA LYS A 98 1.70 -0.80 15.34
C LYS A 98 2.66 0.38 15.34
N VAL A 99 3.06 0.82 14.15
CA VAL A 99 3.98 1.94 13.94
C VAL A 99 3.24 3.09 13.30
N GLN A 100 3.30 4.25 13.96
CA GLN A 100 2.78 5.50 13.42
C GLN A 100 3.88 6.19 12.63
N PHE A 101 3.57 6.65 11.42
CA PHE A 101 4.49 7.37 10.56
C PHE A 101 3.77 8.49 9.83
N THR A 102 4.51 9.54 9.53
CA THR A 102 3.98 10.72 8.82
C THR A 102 4.33 10.60 7.35
N VAL A 103 3.35 10.82 6.48
CA VAL A 103 3.55 10.95 5.04
C VAL A 103 3.12 12.32 4.55
N LYS A 104 3.89 12.91 3.64
CA LYS A 104 3.49 14.12 2.94
C LYS A 104 2.53 13.77 1.84
N VAL A 105 1.29 14.25 1.96
CA VAL A 105 0.23 14.06 0.96
C VAL A 105 -0.17 15.40 0.36
N GLN A 106 -0.51 15.39 -0.92
CA GLN A 106 -1.12 16.53 -1.58
C GLN A 106 -2.58 16.64 -1.15
N LYS A 107 -2.97 17.80 -0.61
CA LYS A 107 -4.37 18.13 -0.30
C LYS A 107 -4.79 19.36 -1.09
N ILE A 108 -6.06 19.40 -1.47
CA ILE A 108 -6.68 20.60 -2.05
C ILE A 108 -6.85 21.62 -0.92
N ARG A 109 -6.49 22.88 -1.16
CA ARG A 109 -6.69 23.98 -0.21
C ARG A 109 -8.17 24.18 0.06
N GLU A 110 -8.51 24.68 1.25
CA GLU A 110 -9.88 25.13 1.53
C GLU A 110 -10.17 26.48 0.87
N HIS A 111 -9.16 27.36 0.79
CA HIS A 111 -9.31 28.73 0.29
C HIS A 111 -8.10 29.17 -0.55
N VAL A 112 -8.34 29.88 -1.66
CA VAL A 112 -7.31 30.57 -2.45
C VAL A 112 -7.23 32.05 -2.02
N PRO A 113 -6.02 32.61 -1.80
CA PRO A 113 -5.88 34.04 -1.54
C PRO A 113 -6.35 34.90 -2.72
N LYS A 114 -7.17 35.92 -2.45
CA LYS A 114 -7.67 36.86 -3.47
C LYS A 114 -6.56 37.77 -3.99
N LYS A 115 -5.84 37.34 -5.03
CA LYS A 115 -4.61 38.01 -5.48
C LYS A 115 -4.52 38.21 -6.97
N LYS A 116 -5.02 37.28 -7.80
CA LYS A 116 -4.81 37.35 -9.26
C LYS A 116 -6.08 37.63 -10.04
N LEU A 117 -7.27 37.52 -9.43
CA LEU A 117 -8.54 37.73 -10.14
C LEU A 117 -8.62 39.09 -10.84
N ASP A 118 -8.34 40.19 -10.16
CA ASP A 118 -8.40 41.53 -10.78
C ASP A 118 -7.43 41.66 -11.97
N LYS A 119 -6.24 41.06 -11.86
CA LYS A 119 -5.26 41.03 -12.95
C LYS A 119 -5.81 40.25 -14.15
N ILE A 120 -6.38 39.07 -13.90
CA ILE A 120 -7.00 38.22 -14.93
C ILE A 120 -8.15 38.97 -15.61
N LEU A 121 -9.08 39.54 -14.84
CA LEU A 121 -10.22 40.29 -15.39
C LEU A 121 -9.78 41.50 -16.23
N ASN A 122 -8.66 42.14 -15.89
CA ASN A 122 -8.10 43.23 -16.68
C ASN A 122 -7.44 42.77 -17.98
N THR A 123 -6.83 41.58 -18.01
CA THR A 123 -6.27 40.97 -19.24
C THR A 123 -7.35 40.77 -20.30
N TYR A 124 -8.56 40.38 -19.90
CA TYR A 124 -9.67 40.09 -20.81
C TYR A 124 -10.65 41.27 -20.99
N LYS A 125 -10.23 42.49 -20.64
CA LYS A 125 -11.04 43.69 -20.87
C LYS A 125 -11.00 44.08 -22.36
N PHE A 126 -12.11 44.63 -22.87
CA PHE A 126 -12.11 45.29 -24.17
C PHE A 126 -11.14 46.48 -24.19
N SER A 127 -10.45 46.70 -25.31
CA SER A 127 -9.54 47.82 -25.47
C SER A 127 -10.32 49.14 -25.42
N SER A 128 -9.68 50.21 -24.92
CA SER A 128 -10.28 51.55 -24.82
C SER A 128 -10.74 52.12 -26.16
N ASN A 129 -10.24 51.58 -27.27
CA ASN A 129 -10.58 52.03 -28.63
C ASN A 129 -11.94 51.51 -29.11
N LEU A 130 -12.56 50.57 -28.38
CA LEU A 130 -13.94 50.12 -28.61
C LEU A 130 -14.97 51.06 -27.97
N GLN A 131 -14.61 52.33 -27.72
CA GLN A 131 -15.57 53.33 -27.25
C GLN A 131 -16.67 53.50 -28.28
N ILE A 132 -17.86 53.06 -27.92
CA ILE A 132 -19.04 53.19 -28.75
C ILE A 132 -19.64 54.57 -28.53
N GLU A 133 -19.96 55.25 -29.62
CA GLU A 133 -20.77 56.46 -29.55
C GLU A 133 -22.13 56.15 -28.90
N PRO A 134 -22.50 56.87 -27.81
CA PRO A 134 -23.75 56.62 -27.12
C PRO A 134 -24.94 56.87 -28.05
N ILE A 135 -25.80 55.86 -28.21
CA ILE A 135 -27.03 56.02 -28.99
C ILE A 135 -28.09 56.77 -28.19
N LYS A 136 -28.63 57.84 -28.78
CA LYS A 136 -29.77 58.58 -28.25
C LYS A 136 -31.06 57.90 -28.71
N ALA A 137 -31.49 56.87 -27.98
CA ALA A 137 -32.66 56.06 -28.34
C ALA A 137 -33.96 56.89 -28.45
N ASP A 138 -34.06 57.95 -27.65
CA ASP A 138 -35.12 58.96 -27.67
C ASP A 138 -35.27 59.65 -29.03
N LYS A 139 -34.21 59.72 -29.85
CA LYS A 139 -34.31 60.28 -31.22
C LYS A 139 -35.07 59.37 -32.20
N PHE A 140 -35.31 58.11 -31.84
CA PHE A 140 -35.93 57.09 -32.69
C PHE A 140 -37.34 56.69 -32.20
N SER A 141 -37.86 57.37 -31.18
CA SER A 141 -39.24 57.27 -30.74
C SER A 141 -39.92 58.64 -30.87
N LEU A 142 -41.17 58.66 -31.31
CA LEU A 142 -41.99 59.88 -31.34
C LEU A 142 -43.41 59.52 -30.93
N GLU A 143 -43.92 60.21 -29.92
CA GLU A 143 -45.30 60.02 -29.48
C GLU A 143 -46.26 60.56 -30.54
N LEU A 144 -47.00 59.67 -31.20
CA LEU A 144 -48.02 59.99 -32.18
C LEU A 144 -49.30 59.23 -31.84
N SER A 145 -50.44 59.93 -31.89
CA SER A 145 -51.75 59.29 -31.78
C SER A 145 -52.05 58.42 -33.00
N ASN A 146 -52.91 57.41 -32.85
CA ASN A 146 -53.40 56.59 -33.97
C ASN A 146 -54.03 57.43 -35.08
N SER A 147 -54.60 58.60 -34.75
CA SER A 147 -55.16 59.54 -35.72
C SER A 147 -54.08 60.25 -36.55
N GLU A 148 -52.93 60.56 -35.93
CA GLU A 148 -51.78 61.19 -36.59
C GLU A 148 -51.02 60.20 -37.46
N ILE A 149 -50.86 58.95 -37.01
CA ILE A 149 -50.32 57.85 -37.81
C ILE A 149 -51.15 57.67 -39.08
N LYS A 150 -52.48 57.58 -38.98
CA LYS A 150 -53.38 57.48 -40.15
C LYS A 150 -53.25 58.66 -41.11
N LYS A 151 -53.11 59.89 -40.59
CA LYS A 151 -52.87 61.09 -41.41
C LYS A 151 -51.52 61.02 -42.14
N LEU A 152 -50.46 60.61 -41.45
CA LEU A 152 -49.13 60.43 -42.04
C LEU A 152 -49.12 59.35 -43.11
N THR A 153 -49.76 58.20 -42.88
CA THR A 153 -49.88 57.13 -43.88
C THR A 153 -50.62 57.62 -45.13
N LYS A 154 -51.71 58.37 -44.97
CA LYS A 154 -52.45 58.98 -46.09
C LYS A 154 -51.59 59.99 -46.86
N ASN A 155 -50.81 60.82 -46.15
CA ASN A 155 -49.90 61.78 -46.75
C ASN A 155 -48.77 61.10 -47.55
N ILE A 156 -48.18 60.03 -47.01
CA ILE A 156 -47.16 59.23 -47.71
C ILE A 156 -47.73 58.62 -48.99
N SER A 157 -48.95 58.09 -48.97
CA SER A 157 -49.61 57.56 -50.17
C SER A 157 -49.83 58.64 -51.23
N ARG A 158 -50.30 59.84 -50.83
CA ARG A 158 -50.46 61.00 -51.72
C ARG A 158 -49.13 61.39 -52.38
N ILE A 159 -48.06 61.53 -51.58
CA ILE A 159 -46.73 61.90 -52.10
C ILE A 159 -46.21 60.82 -53.07
N LYS A 160 -46.42 59.53 -52.78
CA LYS A 160 -46.06 58.42 -53.67
C LYS A 160 -46.83 58.44 -54.99
N GLU A 161 -48.11 58.84 -54.99
CA GLU A 161 -48.89 59.01 -56.23
C GLU A 161 -48.44 60.22 -57.03
N GLU A 162 -48.15 61.35 -56.38
CA GLU A 162 -47.60 62.55 -57.03
C GLU A 162 -46.24 62.29 -57.68
N LEU A 163 -45.40 61.45 -57.07
CA LEU A 163 -44.13 61.01 -57.64
C LEU A 163 -44.29 60.09 -58.86
N LYS A 164 -45.38 59.33 -58.97
CA LYS A 164 -45.66 58.45 -60.14
C LYS A 164 -46.16 59.22 -61.37
N LEU A 165 -46.80 60.37 -61.16
CA LEU A 165 -47.46 61.14 -62.21
C LEU A 165 -46.54 62.18 -62.90
N LYS A 166 -45.28 62.31 -62.47
CA LYS A 166 -44.37 63.36 -62.96
C LYS A 166 -43.43 62.87 -64.06
N SER A 167 -43.29 63.68 -65.11
CA SER A 167 -42.29 63.48 -66.17
C SER A 167 -40.90 63.99 -65.74
N SER A 168 -39.87 63.54 -66.46
CA SER A 168 -38.45 63.78 -66.20
C SER A 168 -38.01 65.26 -66.28
N GLU A 169 -38.89 66.18 -66.70
CA GLU A 169 -38.59 67.61 -66.85
C GLU A 169 -38.73 68.43 -65.53
N GLU A 170 -39.38 67.90 -64.48
CA GLU A 170 -39.55 68.59 -63.17
C GLU A 170 -38.52 68.16 -62.10
N ALA A 171 -37.23 68.06 -62.44
CA ALA A 171 -36.20 67.48 -61.58
C ALA A 171 -36.11 68.09 -60.16
N ILE A 172 -36.22 69.42 -60.01
CA ILE A 172 -36.12 70.12 -58.71
C ILE A 172 -37.30 69.75 -57.80
N LYS A 173 -38.53 69.77 -58.34
CA LYS A 173 -39.77 69.48 -57.59
C LYS A 173 -39.85 68.01 -57.19
N THR A 174 -39.24 67.11 -57.97
CA THR A 174 -39.09 65.70 -57.65
C THR A 174 -38.12 65.48 -56.48
N VAL A 175 -37.00 66.21 -56.42
CA VAL A 175 -36.05 66.16 -55.29
C VAL A 175 -36.70 66.63 -53.99
N GLU A 176 -37.52 67.69 -54.02
CA GLU A 176 -38.24 68.18 -52.83
C GLU A 176 -39.27 67.17 -52.32
N LEU A 177 -40.03 66.54 -53.22
CA LEU A 177 -41.00 65.50 -52.85
C LEU A 177 -40.33 64.27 -52.24
N TYR A 178 -39.15 63.86 -52.74
CA TYR A 178 -38.39 62.78 -52.11
C TYR A 178 -37.87 63.14 -50.71
N LYS A 179 -37.48 64.40 -50.47
CA LYS A 179 -37.11 64.87 -49.12
C LYS A 179 -38.31 64.87 -48.17
N GLU A 180 -39.46 65.38 -48.63
CA GLU A 180 -40.70 65.36 -47.84
C GLU A 180 -41.14 63.92 -47.53
N LEU A 181 -41.04 63.01 -48.50
CA LEU A 181 -41.33 61.59 -48.33
C LEU A 181 -40.42 60.95 -47.27
N ASP A 182 -39.10 61.19 -47.33
CA ASP A 182 -38.13 60.66 -46.36
C ASP A 182 -38.42 61.15 -44.92
N VAL A 183 -38.75 62.43 -44.76
CA VAL A 183 -39.13 63.01 -43.46
C VAL A 183 -40.43 62.38 -42.94
N CYS A 184 -41.45 62.25 -43.79
CA CYS A 184 -42.72 61.64 -43.41
C CYS A 184 -42.55 60.16 -43.04
N GLN A 185 -41.78 59.39 -43.84
CA GLN A 185 -41.51 57.99 -43.57
C GLN A 185 -40.71 57.80 -42.27
N LYS A 186 -39.68 58.59 -42.02
CA LYS A 186 -38.93 58.56 -40.75
C LYS A 186 -39.81 58.90 -39.56
N THR A 187 -40.69 59.90 -39.69
CA THR A 187 -41.63 60.31 -38.63
C THR A 187 -42.64 59.20 -38.33
N LEU A 188 -43.18 58.57 -39.38
CA LEU A 188 -44.10 57.45 -39.25
C LEU A 188 -43.43 56.25 -38.56
N VAL A 189 -42.20 55.89 -38.96
CA VAL A 189 -41.42 54.82 -38.33
C VAL A 189 -41.24 55.07 -36.83
N LYS A 190 -40.89 56.29 -36.42
CA LYS A 190 -40.74 56.66 -35.01
C LYS A 190 -42.06 56.54 -34.23
N GLY A 191 -43.18 56.87 -34.86
CA GLY A 191 -44.52 56.67 -34.30
C GLY A 191 -44.88 55.21 -34.10
N CYS A 192 -44.68 54.38 -35.12
CA CYS A 192 -44.91 52.93 -35.03
C CYS A 192 -44.03 52.29 -33.96
N ILE A 193 -42.75 52.69 -33.87
CA ILE A 193 -41.84 52.24 -32.79
C ILE A 193 -42.38 52.60 -31.41
N ASN A 194 -42.83 53.84 -31.21
CA ASN A 194 -43.40 54.28 -29.93
C ASN A 194 -44.63 53.44 -29.53
N ASN A 195 -45.43 53.04 -30.52
CA ASN A 195 -46.61 52.19 -30.33
C ASN A 195 -46.31 50.69 -30.25
N LYS A 196 -45.01 50.30 -30.29
CA LYS A 196 -44.54 48.90 -30.31
C LYS A 196 -44.98 48.11 -31.55
N GLU A 197 -45.29 48.80 -32.65
CA GLU A 197 -45.64 48.23 -33.95
C GLU A 197 -44.36 48.04 -34.78
N PHE A 198 -43.43 47.22 -34.27
CA PHE A 198 -42.09 47.09 -34.85
C PHE A 198 -42.08 46.48 -36.26
N ASP A 199 -42.93 45.49 -36.54
CA ASP A 199 -43.04 44.90 -37.88
C ASP A 199 -43.50 45.91 -38.93
N GLU A 200 -44.47 46.76 -38.56
CA GLU A 200 -44.96 47.84 -39.41
C GLU A 200 -43.85 48.87 -39.65
N ALA A 201 -43.14 49.28 -38.60
CA ALA A 201 -41.99 50.17 -38.70
C ALA A 201 -40.91 49.62 -39.68
N LEU A 202 -40.55 48.35 -39.54
CA LEU A 202 -39.57 47.69 -40.43
C LEU A 202 -40.08 47.58 -41.87
N SER A 203 -41.37 47.32 -42.07
CA SER A 203 -41.99 47.29 -43.41
C SER A 203 -41.90 48.65 -44.11
N ILE A 204 -42.08 49.75 -43.37
CA ILE A 204 -42.01 51.11 -43.90
C ILE A 204 -40.57 51.43 -44.32
N ILE A 205 -39.58 51.08 -43.48
CA ILE A 205 -38.14 51.28 -43.78
C ILE A 205 -37.73 50.60 -45.09
N LYS A 206 -38.25 49.39 -45.37
CA LYS A 206 -37.98 48.68 -46.64
C LYS A 206 -38.38 49.47 -47.88
N THR A 207 -39.35 50.39 -47.75
CA THR A 207 -39.86 51.22 -48.86
C THR A 207 -39.16 52.57 -49.02
N PHE A 208 -38.05 52.81 -48.30
CA PHE A 208 -37.30 54.05 -48.43
C PHE A 208 -36.63 54.12 -49.81
N PRO A 209 -36.70 55.27 -50.51
CA PRO A 209 -36.20 55.40 -51.88
C PRO A 209 -34.67 55.50 -51.98
N ASN A 210 -33.98 55.96 -50.93
CA ASN A 210 -32.52 56.09 -50.90
C ASN A 210 -31.91 54.94 -50.08
N GLU A 211 -31.14 54.08 -50.75
CA GLU A 211 -30.53 52.89 -50.14
C GLU A 211 -29.48 53.20 -49.05
N GLU A 212 -28.71 54.29 -49.18
CA GLU A 212 -27.72 54.67 -48.17
C GLU A 212 -28.39 55.16 -46.88
N ASN A 213 -29.36 56.09 -47.03
CA ASN A 213 -30.16 56.58 -45.92
C ASN A 213 -30.98 55.47 -45.25
N LYS A 214 -31.51 54.53 -46.05
CA LYS A 214 -32.23 53.35 -45.59
C LYS A 214 -31.34 52.47 -44.72
N LYS A 215 -30.12 52.16 -45.18
CA LYS A 215 -29.17 51.31 -44.45
C LYS A 215 -28.75 51.95 -43.12
N ASP A 216 -28.39 53.23 -43.12
CA ASP A 216 -28.00 53.93 -41.89
C ASP A 216 -29.18 54.05 -40.91
N PHE A 217 -30.36 54.44 -41.39
CA PHE A 217 -31.55 54.57 -40.56
C PHE A 217 -31.98 53.21 -39.99
N LEU A 218 -31.94 52.14 -40.78
CA LEU A 218 -32.23 50.77 -40.33
C LEU A 218 -31.27 50.33 -39.21
N ARG A 219 -29.96 50.53 -39.37
CA ARG A 219 -28.96 50.21 -38.33
C ARG A 219 -29.26 50.93 -37.02
N ASN A 220 -29.52 52.23 -37.10
CA ASN A 220 -29.77 53.05 -35.93
C ASN A 220 -31.10 52.71 -35.26
N VAL A 221 -32.15 52.42 -36.03
CA VAL A 221 -33.44 51.94 -35.50
C VAL A 221 -33.27 50.61 -34.79
N ILE A 222 -32.59 49.64 -35.40
CA ILE A 222 -32.33 48.33 -34.79
C ILE A 222 -31.57 48.52 -33.46
N ARG A 223 -30.44 49.24 -33.50
CA ARG A 223 -29.60 49.50 -32.31
C ARG A 223 -30.37 50.20 -31.19
N ALA A 224 -31.17 51.22 -31.51
CA ALA A 224 -31.91 52.01 -30.52
C ALA A 224 -32.98 51.19 -29.79
N ASN A 225 -33.56 50.20 -30.47
CA ASN A 225 -34.73 49.45 -29.98
C ASN A 225 -34.38 48.09 -29.36
N PHE A 226 -33.12 47.65 -29.41
CA PHE A 226 -32.67 46.41 -28.77
C PHE A 226 -32.92 46.35 -27.25
N PHE A 227 -33.04 47.51 -26.60
CA PHE A 227 -33.38 47.62 -25.18
C PHE A 227 -34.88 47.52 -24.89
N ILE A 228 -35.72 47.72 -25.91
CA ILE A 228 -37.18 47.78 -25.82
C ILE A 228 -37.77 46.44 -26.24
N ASP A 229 -37.34 45.92 -27.39
CA ASP A 229 -37.78 44.63 -27.93
C ASP A 229 -36.60 43.87 -28.54
N PHE A 230 -35.97 43.03 -27.72
CA PHE A 230 -34.78 42.28 -28.10
C PHE A 230 -35.05 41.26 -29.20
N GLU A 231 -36.12 40.48 -29.09
CA GLU A 231 -36.43 39.38 -30.01
C GLU A 231 -36.73 39.90 -31.41
N THR A 232 -37.57 40.94 -31.51
CA THR A 232 -37.93 41.53 -32.81
C THR A 232 -36.72 42.21 -33.45
N MET A 233 -35.88 42.91 -32.67
CA MET A 233 -34.67 43.54 -33.23
C MET A 233 -33.60 42.53 -33.63
N LEU A 234 -33.49 41.40 -32.92
CA LEU A 234 -32.63 40.30 -33.31
C LEU A 234 -33.06 39.71 -34.65
N GLN A 235 -34.36 39.54 -34.89
CA GLN A 235 -34.88 39.12 -36.20
C GLN A 235 -34.67 40.19 -37.28
N ALA A 236 -34.89 41.47 -36.92
CA ALA A 236 -34.75 42.60 -37.84
C ALA A 236 -33.31 42.76 -38.36
N ILE A 237 -32.31 42.29 -37.63
CA ILE A 237 -30.91 42.36 -38.04
C ILE A 237 -30.61 41.52 -39.28
N GLU A 238 -31.43 40.50 -39.57
CA GLU A 238 -31.35 39.70 -40.80
C GLU A 238 -31.71 40.52 -42.05
N LEU A 239 -32.31 41.70 -41.89
CA LEU A 239 -32.57 42.62 -42.99
C LEU A 239 -31.30 43.34 -43.47
N ILE A 240 -30.16 43.18 -42.77
CA ILE A 240 -28.87 43.74 -43.17
C ILE A 240 -28.11 42.69 -43.99
N GLU A 241 -28.12 42.85 -45.31
CA GLU A 241 -27.50 41.91 -46.26
C GLU A 241 -25.96 41.88 -46.18
N ASN A 242 -25.33 43.02 -45.86
CA ASN A 242 -23.87 43.11 -45.78
C ASN A 242 -23.37 42.45 -44.48
N ILE A 243 -22.68 41.30 -44.62
CA ILE A 243 -22.20 40.49 -43.49
C ILE A 243 -21.25 41.29 -42.57
N PRO A 244 -20.20 41.97 -43.06
CA PRO A 244 -19.34 42.80 -42.20
C PRO A 244 -20.09 43.87 -41.41
N ASP A 245 -21.04 44.55 -42.05
CA ASP A 245 -21.84 45.59 -41.40
C ASP A 245 -22.79 45.01 -40.34
N LYS A 246 -23.40 43.86 -40.63
CA LYS A 246 -24.25 43.12 -39.69
C LYS A 246 -23.44 42.70 -38.45
N GLN A 247 -22.26 42.15 -38.66
CA GLN A 247 -21.34 41.74 -37.59
C GLN A 247 -20.92 42.93 -36.71
N LYS A 248 -20.53 44.05 -37.33
CA LYS A 248 -20.17 45.27 -36.62
C LYS A 248 -21.34 45.82 -35.80
N LEU A 249 -22.56 45.78 -36.34
CA LEU A 249 -23.76 46.19 -35.61
C LEU A 249 -24.01 45.27 -34.41
N LEU A 250 -23.93 43.94 -34.59
CA LEU A 250 -24.08 42.97 -33.50
C LEU A 250 -23.08 43.22 -32.37
N GLU A 251 -21.81 43.43 -32.67
CA GLU A 251 -20.76 43.75 -31.68
C GLU A 251 -21.06 45.06 -30.95
N THR A 252 -21.52 46.08 -31.70
CA THR A 252 -21.90 47.38 -31.12
C THR A 252 -23.07 47.23 -30.16
N VAL A 253 -24.12 46.51 -30.57
CA VAL A 253 -25.30 46.25 -29.74
C VAL A 253 -24.93 45.40 -28.51
N PHE A 254 -24.06 44.40 -28.67
CA PHE A 254 -23.57 43.60 -27.55
C PHE A 254 -22.95 44.48 -26.47
N LEU A 255 -22.07 45.38 -26.89
CA LEU A 255 -21.38 46.30 -25.98
C LEU A 255 -22.34 47.32 -25.35
N ASP A 256 -23.42 47.71 -26.05
CA ASP A 256 -24.50 48.52 -25.46
C ASP A 256 -25.32 47.74 -24.42
N LEU A 257 -25.59 46.45 -24.65
CA LEU A 257 -26.42 45.59 -23.79
C LEU A 257 -25.67 45.04 -22.57
N MET A 258 -24.37 44.78 -22.68
CA MET A 258 -23.61 43.98 -21.72
C MET A 258 -23.65 44.49 -20.26
N GLU A 259 -23.83 45.79 -20.04
CA GLU A 259 -23.93 46.38 -18.69
C GLU A 259 -25.38 46.53 -18.20
N ARG A 260 -26.34 46.71 -19.10
CA ARG A 260 -27.73 47.08 -18.78
C ARG A 260 -28.71 45.90 -18.83
N LYS A 261 -28.46 44.95 -19.73
CA LYS A 261 -29.30 43.78 -20.04
C LYS A 261 -28.39 42.57 -20.31
N THR A 262 -27.63 42.16 -19.31
CA THR A 262 -26.60 41.12 -19.39
C THR A 262 -27.09 39.80 -19.99
N ASP A 263 -28.31 39.36 -19.66
CA ASP A 263 -28.90 38.13 -20.21
C ASP A 263 -29.15 38.25 -21.73
N ASN A 264 -29.66 39.39 -22.20
CA ASN A 264 -29.84 39.65 -23.63
C ASN A 264 -28.50 39.73 -24.36
N ALA A 265 -27.48 40.33 -23.73
CA ALA A 265 -26.13 40.37 -24.29
C ALA A 265 -25.54 38.95 -24.47
N LEU A 266 -25.82 38.03 -23.53
CA LEU A 266 -25.40 36.63 -23.66
C LEU A 266 -26.10 35.92 -24.83
N VAL A 267 -27.40 36.13 -25.01
CA VAL A 267 -28.13 35.57 -26.17
C VAL A 267 -27.59 36.13 -27.49
N LEU A 268 -27.32 37.44 -27.54
CA LEU A 268 -26.76 38.09 -28.71
C LEU A 268 -25.37 37.55 -29.04
N LEU A 269 -24.54 37.32 -28.02
CA LEU A 269 -23.18 36.80 -28.18
C LEU A 269 -23.14 35.47 -28.94
N GLU A 270 -24.19 34.65 -28.85
CA GLU A 270 -24.27 33.40 -29.60
C GLU A 270 -24.31 33.60 -31.13
N HIS A 271 -24.68 34.80 -31.59
CA HIS A 271 -24.71 35.21 -33.00
C HIS A 271 -23.38 35.83 -33.46
N ILE A 272 -22.42 36.09 -32.55
CA ILE A 272 -21.15 36.78 -32.80
C ILE A 272 -19.94 35.81 -32.68
N LYS A 273 -20.19 34.49 -32.63
CA LYS A 273 -19.18 33.45 -32.33
C LYS A 273 -17.97 33.37 -33.27
N GLN A 274 -17.96 34.09 -34.38
CA GLN A 274 -16.94 33.94 -35.43
C GLN A 274 -15.56 34.47 -35.01
N ASP A 275 -15.50 35.45 -34.11
CA ASP A 275 -14.23 35.94 -33.53
C ASP A 275 -14.01 35.34 -32.12
N ASN A 276 -13.09 34.38 -32.03
CA ASN A 276 -12.74 33.71 -30.78
C ASN A 276 -12.18 34.65 -29.70
N ASP A 277 -11.49 35.74 -30.06
CA ASP A 277 -10.91 36.67 -29.07
C ASP A 277 -11.99 37.60 -28.51
N PHE A 278 -12.81 38.18 -29.39
CA PHE A 278 -13.97 38.97 -28.97
C PHE A 278 -14.91 38.15 -28.08
N TYR A 279 -15.22 36.93 -28.52
CA TYR A 279 -16.15 36.03 -27.82
C TYR A 279 -15.66 35.66 -26.41
N VAL A 280 -14.37 35.35 -26.24
CA VAL A 280 -13.80 35.06 -24.92
C VAL A 280 -13.82 36.29 -24.01
N LYS A 281 -13.44 37.46 -24.52
CA LYS A 281 -13.50 38.74 -23.76
C LYS A 281 -14.93 39.08 -23.34
N ALA A 282 -15.89 38.89 -24.25
CA ALA A 282 -17.31 39.06 -23.99
C ALA A 282 -17.80 38.15 -22.86
N LEU A 283 -17.46 36.85 -22.90
CA LEU A 283 -17.84 35.89 -21.85
C LEU A 283 -17.25 36.28 -20.48
N PHE A 284 -15.98 36.69 -20.42
CA PHE A 284 -15.37 37.17 -19.17
C PHE A 284 -16.05 38.42 -18.64
N HIS A 285 -16.47 39.33 -19.52
CA HIS A 285 -17.14 40.55 -19.08
C HIS A 285 -18.55 40.28 -18.57
N ILE A 286 -19.30 39.39 -19.22
CA ILE A 286 -20.60 38.93 -18.73
C ILE A 286 -20.43 38.24 -17.37
N ALA A 287 -19.46 37.34 -17.24
CA ALA A 287 -19.13 36.67 -15.98
C ALA A 287 -18.79 37.66 -14.86
N ARG A 288 -18.02 38.71 -15.17
CA ARG A 288 -17.73 39.81 -14.24
C ARG A 288 -18.99 40.54 -13.79
N ASN A 289 -19.92 40.80 -14.70
CA ASN A 289 -21.17 41.48 -14.36
C ASN A 289 -22.09 40.60 -13.51
N TYR A 290 -22.20 39.30 -13.80
CA TYR A 290 -22.89 38.35 -12.94
C TYR A 290 -22.26 38.25 -11.56
N LEU A 291 -20.93 38.21 -11.47
CA LEU A 291 -20.21 38.20 -10.20
C LEU A 291 -20.49 39.45 -9.36
N LYS A 292 -20.45 40.65 -9.96
CA LYS A 292 -20.80 41.92 -9.28
C LYS A 292 -22.22 41.91 -8.71
N ASN A 293 -23.12 41.17 -9.35
CA ASN A 293 -24.52 41.03 -8.95
C ASN A 293 -24.77 39.78 -8.09
N ASN A 294 -23.72 39.12 -7.56
CA ASN A 294 -23.78 37.89 -6.76
C ASN A 294 -24.48 36.70 -7.44
N GLN A 295 -24.50 36.64 -8.77
CA GLN A 295 -25.07 35.54 -9.55
C GLN A 295 -24.01 34.46 -9.82
N ILE A 296 -23.61 33.74 -8.76
CA ILE A 296 -22.50 32.77 -8.80
C ILE A 296 -22.77 31.61 -9.76
N GLU A 297 -23.97 31.03 -9.77
CA GLU A 297 -24.33 29.91 -10.67
C GLU A 297 -24.21 30.29 -12.16
N LYS A 298 -24.67 31.50 -12.51
CA LYS A 298 -24.52 32.03 -13.88
C LYS A 298 -23.05 32.28 -14.22
N THR A 299 -22.29 32.79 -13.27
CA THR A 299 -20.83 32.99 -13.42
C THR A 299 -20.12 31.65 -13.66
N GLU A 300 -20.44 30.63 -12.87
CA GLU A 300 -19.92 29.28 -13.00
C GLU A 300 -20.18 28.71 -14.39
N SER A 301 -21.44 28.76 -14.86
CA SER A 301 -21.82 28.27 -16.19
C SER A 301 -20.99 28.90 -17.32
N LEU A 302 -20.73 30.20 -17.23
CA LEU A 302 -19.88 30.90 -18.21
C LEU A 302 -18.42 30.50 -18.11
N LEU A 303 -17.87 30.36 -16.90
CA LEU A 303 -16.49 29.92 -16.71
C LEU A 303 -16.29 28.49 -17.22
N ILE A 304 -17.27 27.59 -17.03
CA ILE A 304 -17.26 26.23 -17.63
C ILE A 304 -17.20 26.35 -19.16
N LYS A 305 -18.01 27.24 -19.74
CA LYS A 305 -18.00 27.48 -21.19
C LYS A 305 -16.62 27.96 -21.67
N ILE A 306 -15.97 28.88 -20.95
CA ILE A 306 -14.62 29.36 -21.26
C ILE A 306 -13.57 28.25 -21.12
N VAL A 307 -13.64 27.43 -20.06
CA VAL A 307 -12.76 26.25 -19.88
C VAL A 307 -12.87 25.32 -21.08
N ASN A 308 -14.09 24.95 -21.47
CA ASN A 308 -14.31 24.04 -22.60
C ASN A 308 -13.76 24.59 -23.92
N LEU A 309 -13.93 25.90 -24.17
CA LEU A 309 -13.32 26.56 -25.33
C LEU A 309 -11.79 26.51 -25.26
N ALA A 310 -11.20 26.79 -24.10
CA ALA A 310 -9.75 26.76 -23.95
C ALA A 310 -9.18 25.34 -24.12
N ILE A 311 -9.87 24.31 -23.60
CA ILE A 311 -9.50 22.89 -23.78
C ILE A 311 -9.56 22.47 -25.25
N GLN A 312 -10.62 22.85 -25.98
CA GLN A 312 -10.77 22.52 -27.40
C GLN A 312 -9.64 23.08 -28.28
N ASN A 313 -9.06 24.22 -27.90
CA ASN A 313 -7.95 24.85 -28.61
C ASN A 313 -6.56 24.44 -28.08
N GLY A 314 -6.50 23.56 -27.07
CA GLY A 314 -5.27 22.99 -26.54
C GLY A 314 -4.23 24.02 -26.07
N ILE A 315 -2.97 23.78 -26.41
CA ILE A 315 -1.82 24.55 -25.92
C ILE A 315 -1.84 26.03 -26.35
N GLU A 316 -2.48 26.36 -27.48
CA GLU A 316 -2.56 27.73 -28.02
C GLU A 316 -3.34 28.67 -27.09
N LYS A 317 -4.26 28.12 -26.31
CA LYS A 317 -5.05 28.85 -25.31
C LYS A 317 -4.66 28.50 -23.87
N TYR A 318 -3.42 28.06 -23.66
CA TYR A 318 -2.90 27.68 -22.34
C TYR A 318 -3.07 28.78 -21.27
N ASN A 319 -2.72 30.04 -21.58
CA ASN A 319 -2.84 31.13 -20.61
C ASN A 319 -4.30 31.39 -20.24
N LEU A 320 -5.20 31.32 -21.22
CA LEU A 320 -6.64 31.41 -21.00
C LEU A 320 -7.14 30.29 -20.09
N LEU A 321 -6.75 29.05 -20.36
CA LEU A 321 -7.09 27.88 -19.56
C LEU A 321 -6.62 28.03 -18.11
N LYS A 322 -5.37 28.46 -17.91
CA LYS A 322 -4.79 28.69 -16.60
C LYS A 322 -5.54 29.79 -15.83
N ASP A 323 -5.80 30.92 -16.49
CA ASP A 323 -6.48 32.06 -15.88
C ASP A 323 -7.92 31.73 -15.48
N VAL A 324 -8.66 31.01 -16.33
CA VAL A 324 -10.05 30.63 -16.02
C VAL A 324 -10.10 29.59 -14.88
N ILE A 325 -9.17 28.62 -14.82
CA ILE A 325 -9.11 27.65 -13.72
C ILE A 325 -8.74 28.33 -12.41
N TYR A 326 -7.80 29.28 -12.43
CA TYR A 326 -7.52 30.08 -11.24
C TYR A 326 -8.74 30.92 -10.82
N THR A 327 -9.48 31.47 -11.78
CA THR A 327 -10.73 32.20 -11.54
C THR A 327 -11.78 31.32 -10.85
N PHE A 328 -11.91 30.05 -11.23
CA PHE A 328 -12.70 29.05 -10.51
C PHE A 328 -12.24 28.89 -9.05
N ALA A 329 -10.93 28.80 -8.84
CA ALA A 329 -10.35 28.56 -7.53
C ALA A 329 -10.64 29.73 -6.56
N GLU A 330 -10.55 30.97 -7.05
CA GLU A 330 -10.73 32.18 -6.25
C GLU A 330 -12.22 32.56 -6.04
N ILE A 331 -13.08 32.36 -7.05
CA ILE A 331 -14.50 32.76 -6.98
C ILE A 331 -15.39 31.66 -6.39
N ILE A 332 -15.15 30.40 -6.78
CA ILE A 332 -16.05 29.29 -6.46
C ILE A 332 -15.44 28.42 -5.36
N SER A 333 -14.38 27.67 -5.70
CA SER A 333 -13.57 26.93 -4.73
C SER A 333 -12.34 26.28 -5.39
N PRO A 334 -11.26 26.04 -4.63
CA PRO A 334 -10.12 25.25 -5.11
C PRO A 334 -10.54 23.85 -5.58
N LYS A 335 -11.53 23.23 -4.93
CA LYS A 335 -12.08 21.94 -5.33
C LYS A 335 -12.70 21.98 -6.74
N LYS A 336 -13.47 23.02 -7.05
CA LYS A 336 -14.06 23.18 -8.39
C LYS A 336 -12.98 23.39 -9.45
N ALA A 337 -11.92 24.12 -9.12
CA ALA A 337 -10.77 24.29 -10.01
C ALA A 337 -10.06 22.94 -10.29
N ASP A 338 -9.85 22.11 -9.26
CA ASP A 338 -9.32 20.76 -9.42
C ASP A 338 -10.22 19.88 -10.31
N GLU A 339 -11.54 19.96 -10.16
CA GLU A 339 -12.49 19.28 -11.05
C GLU A 339 -12.32 19.74 -12.51
N MET A 340 -12.11 21.05 -12.76
CA MET A 340 -11.86 21.57 -14.11
C MET A 340 -10.52 21.06 -14.69
N ILE A 341 -9.47 20.95 -13.88
CA ILE A 341 -8.19 20.35 -14.29
C ILE A 341 -8.39 18.89 -14.71
N HIS A 342 -9.27 18.15 -14.04
CA HIS A 342 -9.57 16.75 -14.37
C HIS A 342 -10.32 16.58 -15.71
N LEU A 343 -10.98 17.62 -16.22
CA LEU A 343 -11.63 17.59 -17.55
C LEU A 343 -10.61 17.63 -18.70
N ILE A 344 -9.36 18.03 -18.44
CA ILE A 344 -8.31 18.10 -19.45
C ILE A 344 -7.83 16.67 -19.78
N LYS A 345 -8.16 16.20 -20.99
CA LYS A 345 -7.77 14.86 -21.47
C LYS A 345 -6.32 14.79 -21.96
N ASP A 346 -5.78 15.91 -22.45
CA ASP A 346 -4.38 16.04 -22.85
C ASP A 346 -3.47 16.01 -21.60
N HIS A 347 -2.72 14.92 -21.45
CA HIS A 347 -1.90 14.69 -20.25
C HIS A 347 -0.76 15.73 -20.10
N PRO A 348 0.06 16.04 -21.13
CA PRO A 348 1.03 17.14 -21.07
C PRO A 348 0.41 18.49 -20.66
N LEU A 349 -0.74 18.84 -21.23
CA LEU A 349 -1.42 20.09 -20.90
C LEU A 349 -1.92 20.07 -19.45
N LYS A 350 -2.55 18.97 -19.02
CA LYS A 350 -3.03 18.77 -17.65
C LYS A 350 -1.90 18.91 -16.64
N GLU A 351 -0.79 18.20 -16.86
CA GLU A 351 0.39 18.24 -15.99
C GLU A 351 0.96 19.65 -15.89
N LYS A 352 1.08 20.36 -17.01
CA LYS A 352 1.54 21.75 -17.04
C LYS A 352 0.61 22.70 -16.27
N VAL A 353 -0.71 22.55 -16.41
CA VAL A 353 -1.70 23.35 -15.65
C VAL A 353 -1.62 23.04 -14.16
N THR A 354 -1.60 21.75 -13.78
CA THR A 354 -1.50 21.32 -12.38
C THR A 354 -0.24 21.86 -11.72
N LYS A 355 0.91 21.83 -12.42
CA LYS A 355 2.18 22.35 -11.92
C LYS A 355 2.15 23.85 -11.72
N ASP A 356 1.69 24.61 -12.71
CA ASP A 356 1.66 26.08 -12.64
C ASP A 356 0.67 26.61 -11.60
N LEU A 357 -0.42 25.87 -11.34
CA LEU A 357 -1.43 26.22 -10.34
C LEU A 357 -1.23 25.50 -9.01
N PHE A 358 -0.11 24.80 -8.82
CA PHE A 358 0.05 23.92 -7.66
C PHE A 358 -0.07 24.67 -6.34
N ASP A 359 0.69 25.75 -6.20
CA ASP A 359 0.71 26.55 -4.98
C ASP A 359 -0.60 27.32 -4.75
N ASP A 360 -1.38 27.53 -5.81
CA ASP A 360 -2.67 28.21 -5.75
C ASP A 360 -3.79 27.26 -5.27
N ILE A 361 -3.79 26.01 -5.72
CA ILE A 361 -4.89 25.04 -5.51
C ILE A 361 -4.57 24.01 -4.43
N TYR A 362 -3.30 23.58 -4.30
CA TYR A 362 -2.90 22.50 -3.42
C TYR A 362 -1.96 22.96 -2.30
N ILE A 363 -1.85 22.11 -1.28
CA ILE A 363 -0.90 22.21 -0.17
C ILE A 363 -0.34 20.81 0.13
N MET A 364 0.94 20.75 0.46
CA MET A 364 1.52 19.52 1.03
C MET A 364 1.22 19.49 2.52
N ALA A 365 0.48 18.48 2.96
CA ALA A 365 0.12 18.28 4.35
C ALA A 365 0.73 16.98 4.88
N ASP A 366 1.19 17.02 6.12
CA ASP A 366 1.61 15.84 6.85
C ASP A 366 0.37 15.07 7.31
N GLU A 367 0.27 13.81 6.92
CA GLU A 367 -0.80 12.89 7.33
C GLU A 367 -0.20 11.77 8.15
N LEU A 368 -0.73 11.59 9.37
CA LEU A 368 -0.33 10.53 10.26
C LEU A 368 -1.03 9.23 9.84
N ARG A 369 -0.24 8.23 9.46
CA ARG A 369 -0.69 6.90 9.07
C ARG A 369 -0.15 5.86 10.03
N GLU A 370 -0.79 4.70 10.02
CA GLU A 370 -0.41 3.57 10.86
C GLU A 370 -0.16 2.36 9.98
N LYS A 371 0.90 1.60 10.29
CA LYS A 371 1.14 0.29 9.69
C LYS A 371 1.49 -0.73 10.77
N ILE A 372 1.28 -2.00 10.45
CA ILE A 372 1.72 -3.11 11.29
C ILE A 372 3.07 -3.58 10.74
N GLU A 373 4.09 -3.57 11.58
CA GLU A 373 5.39 -4.18 11.29
C GLU A 373 5.55 -5.47 12.11
N SER A 374 6.27 -6.45 11.58
CA SER A 374 6.64 -7.67 12.30
C SER A 374 8.10 -7.59 12.73
N GLU A 375 8.39 -7.97 13.98
CA GLU A 375 9.73 -8.00 14.57
C GLU A 375 9.99 -9.39 15.16
N LEU A 376 11.08 -10.05 14.78
CA LEU A 376 11.45 -11.36 15.32
C LEU A 376 11.96 -11.20 16.75
N ILE A 377 11.30 -11.86 17.71
CA ILE A 377 11.64 -11.77 19.14
C ILE A 377 12.20 -13.08 19.72
N GLY A 378 12.06 -14.20 19.02
CA GLY A 378 12.68 -15.47 19.39
C GLY A 378 12.86 -16.38 18.18
N SER A 379 14.01 -17.04 18.09
CA SER A 379 14.30 -18.08 17.09
C SER A 379 15.06 -19.21 17.75
N TYR A 380 14.49 -20.41 17.72
CA TYR A 380 15.04 -21.59 18.35
C TYR A 380 15.16 -22.72 17.33
N ASN A 381 16.34 -23.32 17.26
CA ASN A 381 16.60 -24.46 16.39
C ASN A 381 17.10 -25.63 17.24
N TYR A 382 16.44 -26.78 17.13
CA TYR A 382 16.84 -27.99 17.85
C TYR A 382 17.05 -29.17 16.91
N SER A 383 18.02 -30.00 17.27
CA SER A 383 18.29 -31.31 16.68
C SER A 383 17.74 -32.39 17.61
N ILE A 384 17.03 -33.37 17.08
CA ILE A 384 16.45 -34.46 17.85
C ILE A 384 16.59 -35.76 17.06
N ASN A 385 16.90 -36.86 17.74
CA ASN A 385 16.92 -38.18 17.12
C ASN A 385 15.50 -38.72 16.93
N ILE A 386 15.23 -39.20 15.72
CA ILE A 386 13.91 -39.58 15.25
C ILE A 386 13.95 -40.95 14.59
N SER A 387 12.89 -41.74 14.76
CA SER A 387 12.76 -43.05 14.12
C SER A 387 11.31 -43.28 13.70
N ILE A 388 11.12 -43.69 12.44
CA ILE A 388 9.85 -44.26 11.95
C ILE A 388 9.76 -45.77 12.18
N GLU A 389 10.85 -46.42 12.61
CA GLU A 389 10.79 -47.83 13.00
C GLU A 389 9.95 -47.99 14.27
N GLU A 390 8.88 -48.76 14.18
CA GLU A 390 8.00 -49.07 15.31
C GLU A 390 8.16 -50.52 15.79
N GLY A 391 7.59 -50.78 16.97
CA GLY A 391 7.52 -52.09 17.60
C GLY A 391 7.52 -51.98 19.12
N ASN A 392 6.84 -52.92 19.79
CA ASN A 392 6.62 -52.85 21.24
C ASN A 392 7.89 -52.56 22.06
N ASN A 393 9.03 -53.16 21.71
CA ASN A 393 10.29 -52.94 22.42
C ASN A 393 10.94 -51.59 22.07
N ILE A 394 10.78 -51.07 20.84
CA ILE A 394 11.27 -49.73 20.47
C ILE A 394 10.43 -48.65 21.17
N THR A 395 9.11 -48.80 21.20
CA THR A 395 8.21 -47.89 21.91
C THR A 395 8.49 -47.88 23.41
N LYS A 396 8.70 -49.05 24.02
CA LYS A 396 9.13 -49.14 25.43
C LYS A 396 10.48 -48.48 25.65
N PHE A 397 11.44 -48.70 24.76
CA PHE A 397 12.76 -48.07 24.82
C PHE A 397 12.66 -46.54 24.82
N ALA A 398 11.92 -45.96 23.88
CA ALA A 398 11.67 -44.52 23.82
C ALA A 398 10.93 -44.01 25.07
N ASN A 399 9.86 -44.68 25.50
CA ASN A 399 9.07 -44.26 26.67
C ASN A 399 9.84 -44.30 28.00
N THR A 400 10.89 -45.13 28.11
CA THR A 400 11.78 -45.12 29.27
C THR A 400 12.74 -43.93 29.26
N GLY A 401 12.87 -43.19 28.16
CA GLY A 401 13.86 -42.13 27.98
C GLY A 401 15.04 -42.55 27.09
N GLY A 402 14.92 -43.70 26.41
CA GLY A 402 15.99 -44.23 25.57
C GLY A 402 16.22 -43.38 24.33
N ASN A 403 17.48 -43.27 23.91
CA ASN A 403 17.89 -42.48 22.76
C ASN A 403 19.04 -43.18 21.99
N ILE A 404 19.16 -42.91 20.70
CA ILE A 404 20.14 -43.53 19.79
C ILE A 404 20.64 -42.46 18.84
N SER A 405 21.94 -42.43 18.55
CA SER A 405 22.54 -41.48 17.63
C SER A 405 21.94 -41.56 16.23
N SER A 406 21.85 -40.41 15.55
CA SER A 406 21.27 -40.28 14.22
C SER A 406 21.95 -41.17 13.17
N ASN A 407 23.29 -41.29 13.18
CA ASN A 407 24.02 -42.19 12.26
C ASN A 407 23.56 -43.65 12.35
N ILE A 408 23.34 -44.19 13.56
CA ILE A 408 22.83 -45.56 13.75
C ILE A 408 21.43 -45.70 13.16
N LEU A 409 20.57 -44.70 13.41
CA LEU A 409 19.19 -44.69 12.91
C LEU A 409 19.14 -44.59 11.38
N GLU A 410 20.07 -43.86 10.77
CA GLU A 410 20.24 -43.72 9.31
C GLU A 410 20.93 -44.95 8.68
N GLY A 411 21.44 -45.87 9.48
CA GLY A 411 22.17 -47.04 9.02
C GLY A 411 23.63 -46.75 8.61
N GLN A 412 24.18 -45.62 9.03
CA GLN A 412 25.57 -45.23 8.83
C GLN A 412 26.45 -45.77 9.96
N PHE A 413 27.06 -46.94 9.73
CA PHE A 413 27.95 -47.63 10.69
C PHE A 413 29.44 -47.35 10.43
N ASN A 414 29.78 -46.16 9.95
CA ASN A 414 31.15 -45.74 9.70
C ASN A 414 31.89 -45.31 10.99
N PHE A 415 31.62 -45.97 12.12
CA PHE A 415 32.22 -45.69 13.43
C PHE A 415 32.86 -46.93 14.05
N GLU A 416 33.98 -46.72 14.72
CA GLU A 416 34.73 -47.78 15.43
C GLU A 416 34.44 -47.83 16.93
N SER A 417 33.77 -46.80 17.44
CA SER A 417 33.44 -46.63 18.85
C SER A 417 31.94 -46.51 19.06
N LEU A 418 31.40 -47.27 20.01
CA LEU A 418 30.01 -47.23 20.45
C LEU A 418 29.94 -46.87 21.93
N LEU A 419 29.25 -45.78 22.24
CA LEU A 419 28.95 -45.36 23.60
C LEU A 419 27.62 -45.98 24.03
N VAL A 420 27.60 -46.68 25.15
CA VAL A 420 26.38 -47.24 25.73
C VAL A 420 26.23 -46.75 27.16
N SER A 421 25.06 -46.24 27.52
CA SER A 421 24.72 -45.90 28.90
C SER A 421 23.45 -46.63 29.30
N LEU A 422 23.56 -47.61 30.21
CA LEU A 422 22.44 -48.44 30.68
C LEU A 422 22.00 -48.12 32.12
N PHE A 423 22.51 -47.04 32.71
CA PHE A 423 22.29 -46.67 34.11
C PHE A 423 21.20 -45.61 34.26
N SER A 424 20.51 -45.61 35.42
CA SER A 424 19.59 -44.53 35.78
C SER A 424 20.33 -43.37 36.41
N HIS A 425 19.89 -42.17 36.05
CA HIS A 425 20.32 -40.93 36.66
C HIS A 425 19.11 -40.07 36.99
N GLU A 426 19.27 -39.12 37.91
CA GLU A 426 18.22 -38.14 38.27
C GLU A 426 17.99 -37.08 37.16
N PHE A 427 18.83 -37.10 36.12
CA PHE A 427 18.79 -36.20 34.97
C PHE A 427 18.95 -36.99 33.66
N SER A 428 18.58 -36.39 32.53
CA SER A 428 18.81 -37.00 31.23
C SER A 428 20.24 -36.80 30.76
N LEU A 429 20.91 -37.88 30.37
CA LEU A 429 22.24 -37.83 29.72
C LEU A 429 22.16 -37.44 28.24
N PHE A 430 20.99 -37.54 27.62
CA PHE A 430 20.85 -37.34 26.18
C PHE A 430 21.44 -36.00 25.69
N PRO A 431 21.14 -34.82 26.30
CA PRO A 431 21.71 -33.57 25.84
C PRO A 431 23.24 -33.55 25.85
N THR A 432 23.87 -34.06 26.91
CA THR A 432 25.35 -34.08 27.03
C THR A 432 25.99 -35.01 26.02
N ILE A 433 25.42 -36.19 25.81
CA ILE A 433 25.95 -37.19 24.87
C ILE A 433 25.69 -36.80 23.42
N GLU A 434 24.52 -36.25 23.10
CA GLU A 434 24.20 -35.74 21.75
C GLU A 434 25.11 -34.57 21.38
N HIS A 435 25.41 -33.68 22.34
CA HIS A 435 26.37 -32.59 22.14
C HIS A 435 27.76 -33.16 21.84
N LEU A 436 28.25 -34.13 22.63
CA LEU A 436 29.51 -34.83 22.36
C LEU A 436 29.53 -35.48 20.97
N TYR A 437 28.48 -36.20 20.62
CA TYR A 437 28.34 -36.84 19.31
C TYR A 437 28.44 -35.82 18.17
N THR A 438 27.72 -34.71 18.28
CA THR A 438 27.70 -33.63 17.28
C THR A 438 29.07 -32.94 17.16
N ASP A 439 29.73 -32.66 18.29
CA ASP A 439 31.05 -32.05 18.33
C ASP A 439 32.11 -32.94 17.67
N LEU A 440 32.10 -34.24 17.96
CA LEU A 440 33.01 -35.19 17.33
C LEU A 440 32.74 -35.30 15.83
N ALA A 441 31.49 -35.43 15.41
CA ALA A 441 31.13 -35.57 14.00
C ALA A 441 31.50 -34.33 13.16
N ASN A 442 31.42 -33.13 13.74
CA ASN A 442 31.69 -31.88 13.02
C ASN A 442 33.15 -31.41 13.09
N ASN A 443 33.84 -31.67 14.21
CA ASN A 443 35.16 -31.09 14.48
C ASN A 443 36.31 -32.10 14.47
N SER A 444 36.01 -33.40 14.31
CA SER A 444 37.03 -34.43 14.22
C SER A 444 36.75 -35.37 13.05
N GLU A 445 37.78 -35.98 12.48
CA GLU A 445 37.60 -37.10 11.52
C GLU A 445 37.10 -38.38 12.23
N LYS A 446 36.71 -38.30 13.51
CA LYS A 446 36.30 -39.42 14.35
C LYS A 446 34.79 -39.50 14.39
N SER A 447 34.28 -40.72 14.33
CA SER A 447 32.85 -41.03 14.37
C SER A 447 32.54 -41.91 15.58
N LEU A 448 31.43 -41.59 16.23
CA LEU A 448 30.93 -42.27 17.42
C LEU A 448 29.47 -42.66 17.16
N GLY A 449 29.07 -43.87 17.53
CA GLY A 449 27.66 -44.20 17.72
C GLY A 449 27.32 -44.13 19.21
N TYR A 450 26.06 -43.85 19.56
CA TYR A 450 25.65 -44.00 20.96
C TYR A 450 24.27 -44.60 21.14
N VAL A 451 24.06 -45.24 22.30
CA VAL A 451 22.78 -45.74 22.79
C VAL A 451 22.64 -45.42 24.28
N ILE A 452 21.58 -44.70 24.63
CA ILE A 452 21.23 -44.38 26.01
C ILE A 452 19.95 -45.13 26.37
N PHE A 453 19.95 -45.80 27.50
CA PHE A 453 18.76 -46.41 28.10
C PHE A 453 18.81 -46.23 29.62
N PRO A 454 18.01 -45.30 30.18
CA PRO A 454 18.03 -45.05 31.62
C PRO A 454 17.26 -46.16 32.36
N SER A 455 17.95 -47.24 32.73
CA SER A 455 17.33 -48.39 33.41
C SER A 455 16.72 -47.97 34.75
N GLN A 456 15.42 -48.23 34.93
CA GLN A 456 14.69 -47.84 36.13
C GLN A 456 14.81 -48.87 37.26
N LYS A 457 15.17 -50.12 36.93
CA LYS A 457 15.10 -51.26 37.87
C LYS A 457 16.35 -52.14 37.86
N SER A 458 17.52 -51.57 37.59
CA SER A 458 18.80 -52.31 37.53
C SER A 458 18.77 -53.47 36.53
N LEU A 459 18.22 -53.22 35.34
CA LEU A 459 18.15 -54.18 34.23
C LEU A 459 17.39 -55.47 34.60
N LYS A 460 16.13 -55.34 35.01
CA LYS A 460 15.22 -56.49 35.14
C LYS A 460 14.98 -57.17 33.78
N ASP A 461 14.44 -58.39 33.80
CA ASP A 461 14.31 -59.23 32.60
C ASP A 461 13.48 -58.59 31.47
N ASP A 462 12.50 -57.75 31.81
CA ASP A 462 11.73 -56.97 30.85
C ASP A 462 12.57 -55.87 30.18
N GLU A 463 13.34 -55.09 30.96
CA GLU A 463 14.29 -54.09 30.44
C GLU A 463 15.39 -54.74 29.60
N LYS A 464 15.94 -55.87 30.05
CA LYS A 464 16.90 -56.67 29.25
C LYS A 464 16.29 -57.15 27.94
N THR A 465 15.02 -57.53 27.94
CA THR A 465 14.36 -57.93 26.68
C THR A 465 14.25 -56.75 25.73
N VAL A 466 13.88 -55.57 26.24
CA VAL A 466 13.82 -54.33 25.48
C VAL A 466 15.17 -53.95 24.89
N ILE A 467 16.20 -53.79 25.74
CA ILE A 467 17.55 -53.39 25.33
C ILE A 467 18.16 -54.38 24.35
N SER A 468 18.09 -55.70 24.63
CA SER A 468 18.64 -56.71 23.72
C SER A 468 17.95 -56.67 22.37
N THR A 469 16.62 -56.46 22.33
CA THR A 469 15.91 -56.38 21.06
C THR A 469 16.34 -55.15 20.26
N VAL A 470 16.40 -53.99 20.91
CA VAL A 470 16.76 -52.72 20.28
C VAL A 470 18.21 -52.75 19.79
N LEU A 471 19.17 -53.13 20.63
CA LEU A 471 20.58 -53.21 20.24
C LEU A 471 20.81 -54.24 19.13
N LYS A 472 20.18 -55.43 19.19
CA LYS A 472 20.32 -56.43 18.11
C LYS A 472 19.76 -55.91 16.79
N LYS A 473 18.55 -55.33 16.83
CA LYS A 473 17.85 -54.85 15.63
C LYS A 473 18.55 -53.65 15.00
N LEU A 474 18.89 -52.65 15.80
CA LEU A 474 19.37 -51.35 15.32
C LEU A 474 20.89 -51.29 15.20
N VAL A 475 21.65 -52.07 15.98
CA VAL A 475 23.12 -51.97 16.00
C VAL A 475 23.78 -53.26 15.52
N VAL A 476 23.62 -54.38 16.24
CA VAL A 476 24.42 -55.61 16.01
C VAL A 476 24.22 -56.17 14.61
N ASN A 477 22.96 -56.30 14.16
CA ASN A 477 22.63 -56.92 12.88
C ASN A 477 22.95 -56.02 11.68
N LYS A 478 23.05 -54.70 11.89
CA LYS A 478 23.31 -53.72 10.83
C LYS A 478 24.78 -53.30 10.75
N SER A 479 25.53 -53.44 11.84
CA SER A 479 26.95 -53.06 11.90
C SER A 479 27.83 -53.96 11.03
N GLN A 480 28.61 -53.34 10.16
CA GLN A 480 29.63 -53.98 9.33
C GLN A 480 30.99 -54.08 10.03
N ALA A 481 31.19 -53.37 11.15
CA ALA A 481 32.43 -53.40 11.90
C ALA A 481 32.63 -54.78 12.53
N ASN A 482 33.79 -55.38 12.23
CA ASN A 482 34.20 -56.65 12.85
C ASN A 482 34.86 -56.43 14.22
N ASN A 483 35.48 -55.27 14.41
CA ASN A 483 36.09 -54.81 15.66
C ASN A 483 35.44 -53.50 16.10
N MET A 484 35.03 -53.37 17.36
CA MET A 484 34.41 -52.14 17.89
C MET A 484 34.82 -51.92 19.36
N MET A 485 35.23 -50.70 19.70
CA MET A 485 35.38 -50.30 21.10
C MET A 485 34.01 -49.93 21.66
N LEU A 486 33.61 -50.56 22.76
CA LEU A 486 32.33 -50.30 23.40
C LEU A 486 32.57 -49.61 24.74
N PHE A 487 32.27 -48.33 24.81
CA PHE A 487 32.37 -47.54 26.03
C PHE A 487 31.06 -47.62 26.79
N ASN A 488 31.02 -48.41 27.86
CA ASN A 488 29.90 -48.43 28.79
C ASN A 488 30.09 -47.31 29.82
N ILE A 489 29.24 -46.28 29.75
CA ILE A 489 29.39 -45.08 30.56
C ILE A 489 28.43 -45.09 31.73
N ASP A 490 28.96 -44.72 32.90
CA ASP A 490 28.20 -44.43 34.11
C ASP A 490 28.61 -43.06 34.66
N PHE A 491 27.69 -42.44 35.42
CA PHE A 491 27.94 -41.19 36.13
C PHE A 491 27.64 -41.33 37.62
N ILE A 492 28.62 -40.99 38.45
CA ILE A 492 28.53 -41.01 39.91
C ILE A 492 28.47 -39.59 40.50
N PRO A 493 27.94 -39.42 41.73
CA PRO A 493 27.88 -38.12 42.38
C PRO A 493 29.21 -37.37 42.46
N TYR A 494 29.12 -36.05 42.69
CA TYR A 494 30.28 -35.16 42.83
C TYR A 494 31.27 -35.65 43.90
N LEU A 495 32.56 -35.62 43.55
CA LEU A 495 33.68 -36.02 44.41
C LEU A 495 34.59 -34.83 44.78
N GLY A 496 34.25 -33.62 44.35
CA GLY A 496 35.00 -32.39 44.60
C GLY A 496 36.08 -32.07 43.56
N LYS A 497 36.47 -33.06 42.75
CA LYS A 497 37.33 -32.91 41.56
C LYS A 497 36.83 -33.87 40.48
N PRO A 498 36.80 -33.46 39.19
CA PRO A 498 36.46 -34.37 38.09
C PRO A 498 37.25 -35.66 38.19
N THR A 499 36.55 -36.79 38.24
CA THR A 499 37.15 -38.11 38.45
C THR A 499 36.67 -39.06 37.37
N LEU A 500 37.62 -39.69 36.68
CA LEU A 500 37.41 -40.74 35.68
C LEU A 500 37.99 -42.05 36.21
N ILE A 501 37.15 -43.08 36.30
CA ILE A 501 37.55 -44.45 36.59
C ILE A 501 37.42 -45.25 35.30
N ILE A 502 38.54 -45.83 34.85
CA ILE A 502 38.63 -46.68 33.66
C ILE A 502 38.61 -48.13 34.12
N GLY A 503 37.53 -48.84 33.84
CA GLY A 503 37.40 -50.27 34.07
C GLY A 503 37.52 -51.05 32.77
N ALA A 504 38.68 -51.63 32.51
CA ALA A 504 38.97 -52.39 31.29
C ALA A 504 40.09 -53.38 31.58
N ASP A 505 40.35 -54.30 30.63
CA ASP A 505 41.56 -55.15 30.67
C ASP A 505 42.79 -54.29 31.00
N GLN A 506 43.63 -54.79 31.90
CA GLN A 506 44.77 -54.04 32.43
C GLN A 506 45.62 -53.35 31.35
N ARG A 507 45.85 -54.01 30.21
CA ARG A 507 46.67 -53.46 29.14
C ARG A 507 45.97 -52.28 28.47
N ILE A 508 44.66 -52.42 28.22
CA ILE A 508 43.82 -51.39 27.59
C ILE A 508 43.65 -50.21 28.54
N GLY A 509 43.36 -50.47 29.82
CA GLY A 509 43.20 -49.45 30.84
C GLY A 509 44.45 -48.59 31.00
N ILE A 510 45.64 -49.21 31.05
CA ILE A 510 46.92 -48.48 31.10
C ILE A 510 47.11 -47.62 29.85
N GLN A 511 46.89 -48.17 28.65
CA GLN A 511 47.02 -47.41 27.40
C GLN A 511 46.09 -46.18 27.36
N LEU A 512 44.84 -46.33 27.80
CA LEU A 512 43.91 -45.20 27.86
C LEU A 512 44.34 -44.16 28.89
N LYS A 513 44.81 -44.59 30.07
CA LYS A 513 45.35 -43.67 31.08
C LYS A 513 46.57 -42.92 30.57
N GLU A 514 47.44 -43.58 29.80
CA GLU A 514 48.60 -42.96 29.15
C GLU A 514 48.19 -41.89 28.13
N LYS A 515 47.21 -42.19 27.27
CA LYS A 515 46.64 -41.19 26.33
C LYS A 515 46.07 -39.96 27.04
N LEU A 516 45.60 -40.12 28.28
CA LEU A 516 44.98 -39.05 29.07
C LEU A 516 45.93 -38.38 30.08
N GLN A 517 47.24 -38.63 30.02
CA GLN A 517 48.20 -38.10 31.00
C GLN A 517 48.20 -36.58 31.12
N SER A 518 47.92 -35.88 30.02
CA SER A 518 47.82 -34.40 29.97
C SER A 518 46.72 -33.85 30.90
N PHE A 519 45.72 -34.66 31.26
CA PHE A 519 44.59 -34.25 32.10
C PHE A 519 44.80 -34.54 33.59
N ASN A 520 45.89 -35.17 34.03
CA ASN A 520 46.09 -35.57 35.44
C ASN A 520 46.07 -34.40 36.44
N GLN A 521 46.38 -33.19 35.99
CA GLN A 521 46.32 -32.00 36.83
C GLN A 521 44.86 -31.58 37.11
N SER A 522 43.97 -31.67 36.12
CA SER A 522 42.56 -31.26 36.19
C SER A 522 41.61 -32.40 36.57
N VAL A 523 41.96 -33.65 36.27
CA VAL A 523 41.14 -34.85 36.45
C VAL A 523 41.87 -35.87 37.31
N ASN A 524 41.15 -36.54 38.21
CA ASN A 524 41.63 -37.76 38.87
C ASN A 524 41.35 -38.96 37.96
N ILE A 525 42.40 -39.51 37.33
CA ILE A 525 42.28 -40.66 36.42
C ILE A 525 42.84 -41.92 37.09
N SER A 526 41.96 -42.91 37.28
CA SER A 526 42.32 -44.21 37.85
C SER A 526 41.94 -45.35 36.92
N VAL A 527 42.72 -46.42 36.97
CA VAL A 527 42.43 -47.68 36.27
C VAL A 527 42.07 -48.70 37.34
N ASN A 528 40.91 -49.34 37.19
CA ASN A 528 40.40 -50.31 38.16
C ASN A 528 40.08 -51.63 37.45
N ASN A 529 40.87 -52.65 37.76
CA ASN A 529 40.80 -53.97 37.14
C ASN A 529 39.96 -54.97 37.97
N ASP A 530 39.29 -54.48 39.00
CA ASP A 530 38.56 -55.32 39.96
C ASP A 530 37.05 -55.11 39.79
N LEU A 531 36.49 -54.10 40.48
CA LEU A 531 35.04 -53.87 40.56
C LEU A 531 34.44 -53.39 39.23
N PHE A 532 35.24 -52.71 38.41
CA PHE A 532 34.78 -52.01 37.21
C PHE A 532 35.26 -52.62 35.90
N GLU A 533 36.12 -53.65 35.88
CA GLU A 533 36.54 -54.32 34.62
C GLU A 533 35.45 -55.26 34.09
N GLY A 534 34.72 -55.94 34.99
CA GLY A 534 33.66 -56.89 34.66
C GLY A 534 32.28 -56.51 35.19
N GLY A 535 31.39 -57.50 35.27
CA GLY A 535 30.09 -57.38 35.93
C GLY A 535 28.91 -57.73 35.03
N LYS A 536 27.74 -57.88 35.66
CA LYS A 536 26.51 -58.37 34.99
C LYS A 536 26.12 -57.55 33.77
N THR A 537 26.38 -56.24 33.77
CA THR A 537 26.09 -55.34 32.65
C THR A 537 27.03 -55.61 31.46
N ILE A 538 28.34 -55.77 31.70
CA ILE A 538 29.31 -56.09 30.65
C ILE A 538 29.08 -57.50 30.11
N ASP A 539 28.87 -58.50 30.98
CA ASP A 539 28.55 -59.86 30.55
C ASP A 539 27.31 -59.88 29.65
N TYR A 540 26.29 -59.11 30.04
CA TYR A 540 25.07 -58.96 29.28
C TYR A 540 25.28 -58.26 27.92
N ILE A 541 26.07 -57.18 27.88
CA ILE A 541 26.44 -56.51 26.62
C ILE A 541 27.22 -57.48 25.72
N ASN A 542 28.21 -58.19 26.25
CA ASN A 542 28.98 -59.20 25.50
C ASN A 542 28.07 -60.27 24.90
N ASN A 543 27.05 -60.72 25.63
CA ASN A 543 26.06 -61.68 25.13
C ASN A 543 25.18 -61.11 24.01
N ILE A 544 24.86 -59.82 24.02
CA ILE A 544 24.10 -59.16 22.94
C ILE A 544 24.92 -59.12 21.65
N PHE A 545 26.21 -58.80 21.76
CA PHE A 545 27.16 -58.66 20.66
C PHE A 545 27.88 -59.98 20.33
N ALA A 546 27.38 -61.13 20.81
CA ALA A 546 27.98 -62.43 20.53
C ALA A 546 28.15 -62.64 19.02
N GLY A 547 29.38 -62.93 18.59
CA GLY A 547 29.75 -63.06 17.18
C GLY A 547 30.42 -61.82 16.57
N LYS A 548 30.53 -60.71 17.31
CA LYS A 548 31.35 -59.53 16.97
C LYS A 548 32.58 -59.47 17.88
N ARG A 549 33.71 -58.92 17.41
CA ARG A 549 34.87 -58.65 18.28
C ARG A 549 34.68 -57.28 18.93
N ILE A 550 34.03 -57.25 20.09
CA ILE A 550 33.91 -56.02 20.86
C ILE A 550 34.96 -55.95 21.96
N THR A 551 35.45 -54.75 22.22
CA THR A 551 36.35 -54.44 23.34
C THR A 551 35.58 -53.57 24.34
N PRO A 552 34.95 -54.16 25.37
CA PRO A 552 34.20 -53.40 26.35
C PRO A 552 35.14 -52.64 27.28
N ILE A 553 34.84 -51.36 27.52
CA ILE A 553 35.54 -50.45 28.41
C ILE A 553 34.49 -49.74 29.24
N ASN A 554 34.52 -49.91 30.57
CA ASN A 554 33.69 -49.14 31.49
C ASN A 554 34.37 -47.81 31.78
N LEU A 555 33.64 -46.71 31.60
CA LEU A 555 34.08 -45.37 31.97
C LEU A 555 33.09 -44.79 32.98
N VAL A 556 33.56 -44.60 34.22
CA VAL A 556 32.74 -43.99 35.28
C VAL A 556 33.22 -42.57 35.50
N PHE A 557 32.35 -41.61 35.21
CA PHE A 557 32.60 -40.19 35.35
C PHE A 557 31.91 -39.66 36.60
N SER A 558 32.52 -38.72 37.32
CA SER A 558 31.81 -37.97 38.34
C SER A 558 30.96 -36.84 37.72
N TYR A 559 29.89 -36.39 38.40
CA TYR A 559 28.96 -35.37 37.88
C TYR A 559 29.63 -34.03 37.55
N GLU A 560 30.85 -33.74 38.02
CA GLU A 560 31.65 -32.58 37.61
C GLU A 560 31.80 -32.49 36.08
N PHE A 561 31.87 -33.61 35.38
CA PHE A 561 32.01 -33.65 33.93
C PHE A 561 30.79 -33.12 33.18
N ILE A 562 29.61 -33.13 33.80
CA ILE A 562 28.38 -32.57 33.20
C ILE A 562 28.47 -31.04 33.15
N ASN A 563 29.06 -30.43 34.20
CA ASN A 563 29.25 -28.97 34.26
C ASN A 563 30.52 -28.53 33.53
N GLN A 564 31.48 -29.44 33.33
CA GLN A 564 32.74 -29.19 32.62
C GLN A 564 32.76 -29.93 31.28
N TYR A 565 31.78 -29.59 30.42
CA TYR A 565 31.58 -30.26 29.14
C TYR A 565 32.84 -30.30 28.27
N ASP A 566 33.60 -29.21 28.19
CA ASP A 566 34.85 -29.17 27.41
C ASP A 566 35.83 -30.26 27.85
N LEU A 567 35.96 -30.47 29.17
CA LEU A 567 36.83 -31.51 29.71
C LEU A 567 36.31 -32.92 29.39
N PHE A 568 34.99 -33.11 29.42
CA PHE A 568 34.35 -34.37 29.00
C PHE A 568 34.61 -34.64 27.51
N ARG A 569 34.39 -33.65 26.64
CA ARG A 569 34.65 -33.72 25.20
C ARG A 569 36.10 -34.06 24.90
N ASP A 570 37.03 -33.34 25.52
CA ASP A 570 38.46 -33.48 25.24
C ASP A 570 38.99 -34.86 25.66
N ILE A 571 38.44 -35.47 26.72
CA ILE A 571 38.73 -36.87 27.05
C ILE A 571 38.33 -37.80 25.90
N PHE A 572 37.11 -37.66 25.37
CA PHE A 572 36.61 -38.49 24.28
C PHE A 572 37.41 -38.30 22.98
N ILE A 573 37.83 -37.07 22.66
CA ILE A 573 38.72 -36.78 21.53
C ILE A 573 40.05 -37.53 21.66
N ASN A 574 40.55 -37.78 22.86
CA ASN A 574 41.84 -38.46 23.06
C ASN A 574 41.73 -39.99 23.09
N ILE A 575 40.59 -40.56 23.49
CA ILE A 575 40.44 -42.02 23.63
C ILE A 575 39.86 -42.71 22.38
N ILE A 576 38.95 -42.05 21.66
CA ILE A 576 38.54 -42.43 20.28
C ILE A 576 39.69 -42.07 19.36
#